data_AF-A0A1G7TZX8-F1
#
_entry.id   AF-A0A1G7TZX8-F1
#
_cell.length_a   1.000
_cell.length_b   1.000
_cell.length_c   1.000
_cell.angle_alpha   90.00
_cell.angle_beta   90.00
_cell.angle_gamma   90.00
#
_symmetry.space_group_name_H-M   'P 1'
#
loop_
_entity.id
_entity.type
_entity.pdbx_description
1 polymer ?
#
loop_
_entity_poly.entity_id
_entity_poly.type
_entity_poly.pdbx_seq_one_letter_code
_entity_poly.pdbx_strand_id
1 'polypeptide(L)'
;MQTDKCGFLNPASDFYYIATQENLCTLPSFNESGANEKDMKNCQECGEPIMGRMDKKFCSDLCRNSFNNRLNSNSHNVVRNINNQLRKNRRILETLCPDDKSKTTKNVLLASGFDFNHITHIRPTLKGSIYHFVYDYGYLELDNDFYLIVRDNRMEK
;
A
#
# COMPACT_ATOMS: atom_id res chain seq x y z
N MET A 1 -33.89 10.50 -0.86
CA MET A 1 -34.88 10.63 -1.95
C MET A 1 -34.10 11.11 -3.17
N GLN A 2 -33.55 10.19 -3.97
CA GLN A 2 -34.22 9.61 -5.15
C GLN A 2 -34.56 10.72 -6.14
N THR A 3 -33.63 11.04 -7.04
CA THR A 3 -33.37 10.40 -8.34
C THR A 3 -34.40 10.79 -9.40
N ASP A 4 -33.88 10.90 -10.63
CA ASP A 4 -34.57 10.57 -11.88
C ASP A 4 -35.51 11.65 -12.45
N LYS A 5 -35.64 11.88 -13.76
CA LYS A 5 -35.23 11.12 -14.96
C LYS A 5 -35.65 11.93 -16.20
N CYS A 6 -35.04 11.56 -17.33
CA CYS A 6 -35.62 11.59 -18.69
C CYS A 6 -35.88 12.96 -19.33
N GLY A 7 -35.76 13.14 -20.65
CA GLY A 7 -35.55 12.21 -21.75
C GLY A 7 -35.68 12.97 -23.06
N PHE A 8 -35.01 12.44 -24.08
CA PHE A 8 -34.95 12.89 -25.47
C PHE A 8 -36.32 13.05 -26.15
N LEU A 9 -36.39 13.89 -27.18
CA LEU A 9 -37.15 13.66 -28.43
C LEU A 9 -36.66 14.60 -29.56
N ASN A 10 -36.05 14.00 -30.59
CA ASN A 10 -35.96 14.50 -31.98
C ASN A 10 -37.37 14.34 -32.64
N PRO A 11 -37.76 14.99 -33.78
CA PRO A 11 -37.13 14.77 -35.10
C PRO A 11 -37.24 15.91 -36.14
N ALA A 12 -36.58 15.63 -37.27
CA ALA A 12 -36.39 16.43 -38.48
C ALA A 12 -37.64 16.63 -39.36
N SER A 13 -37.51 17.56 -40.33
CA SER A 13 -38.17 17.73 -41.66
C SER A 13 -38.51 19.22 -41.90
N ASP A 14 -38.39 19.86 -43.06
CA ASP A 14 -37.96 19.46 -44.40
C ASP A 14 -37.84 20.72 -45.31
N PHE A 15 -36.77 20.77 -46.13
CA PHE A 15 -36.65 21.39 -47.48
C PHE A 15 -36.88 22.92 -47.68
N TYR A 16 -36.39 23.67 -48.70
CA TYR A 16 -36.21 23.44 -50.15
C TYR A 16 -35.23 24.51 -50.77
N TYR A 17 -34.41 24.09 -51.77
CA TYR A 17 -33.95 24.80 -53.00
C TYR A 17 -32.96 26.01 -52.90
N ILE A 18 -32.00 26.29 -53.80
CA ILE A 18 -31.72 25.93 -55.22
C ILE A 18 -30.23 26.18 -55.54
N ALA A 19 -29.72 25.48 -56.56
CA ALA A 19 -28.36 25.56 -57.09
C ALA A 19 -28.14 26.70 -58.10
N THR A 20 -26.91 27.22 -58.18
CA THR A 20 -26.33 27.81 -59.41
C THR A 20 -24.86 27.43 -59.53
N GLN A 21 -24.50 26.95 -60.73
CA GLN A 21 -23.19 26.46 -61.15
C GLN A 21 -22.27 27.63 -61.55
N GLU A 22 -21.00 27.56 -61.15
CA GLU A 22 -19.88 27.88 -62.04
C GLU A 22 -18.77 26.83 -61.83
N ASN A 23 -18.33 26.27 -62.95
CA ASN A 23 -17.21 25.35 -63.10
C ASN A 23 -15.89 26.04 -62.74
N LEU A 24 -14.98 25.34 -62.05
CA LEU A 24 -13.74 24.88 -62.68
C LEU A 24 -12.99 23.90 -61.78
N CYS A 25 -12.58 22.80 -62.39
CA CYS A 25 -11.75 21.76 -61.82
C CYS A 25 -10.35 22.31 -61.53
N THR A 26 -9.99 22.44 -60.26
CA THR A 26 -8.58 22.45 -59.82
C THR A 26 -8.47 21.53 -58.62
N LEU A 27 -7.91 20.35 -58.85
CA LEU A 27 -7.43 19.45 -57.81
C LEU A 27 -6.29 20.16 -57.05
N PRO A 28 -6.43 20.46 -55.75
CA PRO A 28 -5.26 20.66 -54.92
C PRO A 28 -4.74 19.26 -54.56
N SER A 29 -3.63 18.90 -55.20
CA SER A 29 -2.57 18.05 -54.68
C SER A 29 -2.90 17.25 -53.40
N PHE A 30 -2.98 15.93 -53.59
CA PHE A 30 -2.55 14.92 -52.64
C PHE A 30 -1.47 15.46 -51.68
N ASN A 31 -1.83 15.63 -50.42
CA ASN A 31 -0.86 15.58 -49.34
C ASN A 31 -1.34 14.47 -48.41
N GLU A 32 -0.90 13.26 -48.73
CA GLU A 32 -0.81 12.16 -47.77
C GLU A 32 0.22 12.56 -46.71
N SER A 33 -0.20 13.36 -45.73
CA SER A 33 0.41 13.26 -44.40
C SER A 33 -0.31 12.14 -43.67
N GLY A 34 -0.06 10.91 -44.12
CA GLY A 34 -0.28 9.72 -43.33
C GLY A 34 0.66 9.74 -42.13
N ALA A 35 0.28 10.45 -41.08
CA ALA A 35 0.78 10.14 -39.76
C ALA A 35 0.21 8.76 -39.43
N ASN A 36 0.99 7.72 -39.69
CA ASN A 36 0.74 6.39 -39.18
C ASN A 36 0.87 6.50 -37.64
N GLU A 37 -0.23 6.84 -36.98
CA GLU A 37 -0.32 6.84 -35.52
C GLU A 37 -0.30 5.39 -35.07
N LYS A 38 0.91 4.82 -35.09
CA LYS A 38 1.22 3.53 -34.51
C LYS A 38 1.00 3.69 -33.01
N ASP A 39 0.03 2.96 -32.46
CA ASP A 39 -0.19 2.83 -31.02
C ASP A 39 1.09 2.33 -30.32
N MET A 40 2.01 3.25 -30.02
CA MET A 40 3.22 2.97 -29.29
C MET A 40 2.84 2.82 -27.82
N LYS A 41 2.80 1.57 -27.35
CA LYS A 41 2.59 1.29 -25.94
C LYS A 41 3.77 1.81 -25.14
N ASN A 42 3.47 2.63 -24.14
CA ASN A 42 4.47 3.18 -23.23
C ASN A 42 4.67 2.27 -22.03
N CYS A 43 5.87 2.31 -21.46
CA CYS A 43 6.20 1.58 -20.25
C CYS A 43 5.36 2.09 -19.07
N GLN A 44 4.76 1.17 -18.31
CA GLN A 44 3.96 1.51 -17.12
C GLN A 44 4.78 2.13 -15.97
N GLU A 45 6.11 2.10 -16.05
CA GLU A 45 7.00 2.66 -15.02
C GLU A 45 7.68 3.96 -15.48
N CYS A 46 8.46 3.93 -16.57
CA CYS A 46 9.23 5.09 -17.03
C CYS A 46 8.55 5.90 -18.14
N GLY A 47 7.44 5.43 -18.70
CA GLY A 47 6.75 6.10 -19.82
C GLY A 47 7.47 6.01 -21.16
N GLU A 48 8.66 5.42 -21.23
CA GLU A 48 9.39 5.24 -22.49
C GLU A 48 8.65 4.29 -23.44
N PRO A 49 8.78 4.50 -24.76
CA PRO A 49 8.15 3.64 -25.74
C PRO A 49 8.69 2.21 -25.66
N ILE A 50 7.77 1.25 -25.61
CA ILE A 50 8.11 -0.16 -25.57
C ILE A 50 8.37 -0.66 -26.99
N MET A 51 9.61 -1.07 -27.22
CA MET A 51 10.02 -1.80 -28.42
C MET A 51 10.01 -3.30 -28.16
N GLY A 52 9.47 -4.08 -29.09
CA GLY A 52 9.45 -5.54 -29.05
C GLY A 52 8.04 -6.13 -29.12
N ARG A 53 7.82 -7.22 -28.40
CA ARG A 53 6.55 -7.98 -28.45
C ARG A 53 5.33 -7.10 -28.10
N MET A 54 4.20 -7.36 -28.76
CA MET A 54 2.95 -6.59 -28.62
C MET A 54 2.34 -6.62 -27.21
N ASP A 55 2.66 -7.64 -26.41
CA ASP A 55 2.17 -7.87 -25.03
C ASP A 55 3.10 -7.28 -23.95
N LYS A 56 4.23 -6.69 -24.35
CA LYS A 56 5.23 -6.16 -23.42
C LYS A 56 4.68 -4.94 -22.68
N LYS A 57 4.75 -4.97 -21.33
CA LYS A 57 4.24 -3.92 -20.42
C LYS A 57 5.34 -3.00 -19.86
N PHE A 58 6.59 -3.47 -19.88
CA PHE A 58 7.75 -2.77 -19.32
C PHE A 58 8.88 -2.73 -20.34
N CYS A 59 9.63 -1.62 -20.43
CA CYS A 59 10.76 -1.53 -21.36
C CYS A 59 11.91 -2.48 -20.97
N SER A 60 12.12 -2.70 -19.66
CA SER A 60 13.19 -3.50 -19.06
C SER A 60 12.74 -4.24 -17.79
N ASP A 61 13.52 -5.24 -17.36
CA ASP A 61 13.31 -5.94 -16.08
C ASP A 61 13.45 -5.01 -14.87
N LEU A 62 14.29 -3.98 -14.97
CA LEU A 62 14.44 -2.95 -13.95
C LEU A 62 13.12 -2.19 -13.73
N CYS A 63 12.48 -1.76 -14.81
CA CYS A 63 11.18 -1.07 -14.76
C CYS A 63 10.09 -1.97 -14.18
N ARG A 64 10.09 -3.27 -14.52
CA ARG A 64 9.17 -4.24 -13.92
C ARG A 64 9.35 -4.34 -12.41
N ASN A 65 10.60 -4.44 -11.95
CA ASN A 65 10.91 -4.56 -10.53
C ASN A 65 10.58 -3.27 -9.76
N SER A 66 10.90 -2.10 -10.33
CA SER A 66 10.56 -0.79 -9.74
C SER A 66 9.05 -0.63 -9.58
N PHE A 67 8.29 -0.96 -10.63
CA PHE A 67 6.83 -0.91 -10.60
C PHE A 67 6.26 -1.82 -9.49
N ASN A 68 6.76 -3.05 -9.38
CA ASN A 68 6.34 -3.99 -8.34
C ASN A 68 6.74 -3.52 -6.93
N ASN A 69 7.91 -2.92 -6.77
CA ASN A 69 8.36 -2.34 -5.50
C ASN A 69 7.49 -1.15 -5.10
N ARG A 70 7.11 -0.29 -6.07
CA ARG A 70 6.22 0.84 -5.85
C ARG A 70 4.83 0.39 -5.43
N LEU A 71 4.25 -0.60 -6.12
CA LEU A 71 2.94 -1.17 -5.77
C LEU A 71 2.92 -1.76 -4.35
N ASN A 72 3.99 -2.45 -3.95
CA ASN A 72 4.08 -3.10 -2.63
C ASN A 72 4.70 -2.22 -1.55
N SER A 73 5.05 -0.96 -1.85
CA SER A 73 5.80 -0.10 -0.93
C SER A 73 5.01 0.16 0.36
N ASN A 74 3.76 0.60 0.25
CA ASN A 74 2.93 0.96 1.40
C ASN A 74 2.66 -0.25 2.30
N SER A 75 2.27 -1.39 1.73
CA SER A 75 2.01 -2.63 2.50
C SER A 75 3.28 -3.15 3.17
N HIS A 76 4.41 -3.15 2.46
CA HIS A 76 5.70 -3.55 3.01
C HIS A 76 6.21 -2.60 4.10
N ASN A 77 5.92 -1.30 3.98
CA ASN A 77 6.29 -0.28 4.97
C ASN A 77 5.54 -0.47 6.29
N VAL A 78 4.23 -0.76 6.25
CA VAL A 78 3.45 -1.05 7.47
C VAL A 78 4.01 -2.25 8.21
N VAL A 79 4.22 -3.37 7.51
CA VAL A 79 4.80 -4.59 8.10
C VAL A 79 6.20 -4.34 8.66
N ARG A 80 7.05 -3.60 7.92
CA ARG A 80 8.39 -3.22 8.37
C ARG A 80 8.32 -2.37 9.65
N ASN A 81 7.42 -1.40 9.73
CA ASN A 81 7.28 -0.52 10.88
C ASN A 81 6.82 -1.28 12.12
N ILE A 82 5.80 -2.13 11.98
CA ILE A 82 5.31 -3.03 13.05
C ILE A 82 6.45 -3.91 13.57
N ASN A 83 7.21 -4.55 12.67
CA ASN A 83 8.33 -5.40 13.05
C ASN A 83 9.46 -4.60 13.72
N ASN A 84 9.71 -3.36 13.29
CA ASN A 84 10.68 -2.49 13.95
C ASN A 84 10.24 -2.12 15.37
N GLN A 85 8.94 -1.83 15.57
CA GLN A 85 8.40 -1.55 16.89
C GLN A 85 8.45 -2.79 17.80
N LEU A 86 8.09 -3.97 17.30
CA LEU A 86 8.21 -5.23 18.04
C LEU A 86 9.65 -5.51 18.48
N ARG A 87 10.64 -5.30 17.60
CA ARG A 87 12.06 -5.43 17.93
C ARG A 87 12.51 -4.42 18.98
N LYS A 88 12.04 -3.17 18.88
CA LYS A 88 12.32 -2.13 19.87
C LYS A 88 11.74 -2.50 21.24
N ASN A 89 10.47 -2.91 21.27
CA ASN A 89 9.79 -3.38 22.47
C ASN A 89 10.56 -4.54 23.13
N ARG A 90 10.98 -5.54 22.35
CA ARG A 90 11.78 -6.67 22.85
C ARG A 90 13.08 -6.20 23.52
N ARG A 91 13.84 -5.31 22.87
CA ARG A 91 15.09 -4.76 23.42
C ARG A 91 14.88 -3.99 24.73
N ILE A 92 13.78 -3.23 24.83
CA ILE A 92 13.44 -2.51 26.07
C ILE A 92 13.21 -3.49 27.21
N LEU A 93 12.42 -4.55 26.99
CA LEU A 93 12.16 -5.57 28.00
C LEU A 93 13.44 -6.30 28.42
N GLU A 94 14.30 -6.65 27.46
CA GLU A 94 15.62 -7.25 27.70
C GLU A 94 16.55 -6.34 28.53
N THR A 95 16.54 -5.03 28.26
CA THR A 95 17.37 -4.08 29.01
C THR A 95 16.87 -3.87 30.45
N LEU A 96 15.55 -3.87 30.65
CA LEU A 96 14.93 -3.69 31.97
C LEU A 96 14.89 -4.98 32.80
N CYS A 97 15.17 -6.12 32.18
CA CYS A 97 15.13 -7.45 32.77
C CYS A 97 16.45 -8.19 32.49
N PRO A 98 17.57 -7.79 33.14
CA PRO A 98 18.84 -8.51 33.00
C PRO A 98 18.76 -9.94 33.60
N ASP A 99 17.91 -10.14 34.60
CA ASP A 99 17.61 -11.44 35.21
C ASP A 99 16.35 -12.08 34.58
N ASP A 100 15.91 -13.25 35.08
CA ASP A 100 14.71 -13.94 34.56
C ASP A 100 13.38 -13.18 34.83
N LYS A 101 13.35 -12.31 35.85
CA LYS A 101 12.15 -11.58 36.28
C LYS A 101 12.51 -10.20 36.82
N SER A 102 11.76 -9.19 36.40
CA SER A 102 11.95 -7.79 36.84
C SER A 102 10.61 -7.10 37.05
N LYS A 103 10.57 -6.08 37.92
CA LYS A 103 9.40 -5.22 38.12
C LYS A 103 9.70 -3.82 37.65
N THR A 104 8.79 -3.24 36.89
CA THR A 104 8.91 -1.88 36.35
C THR A 104 7.57 -1.14 36.48
N THR A 105 7.55 0.16 36.22
CA THR A 105 6.32 0.96 36.16
C THR A 105 5.96 1.28 34.72
N LYS A 106 4.67 1.56 34.47
CA LYS A 106 4.18 2.01 33.16
C LYS A 106 4.99 3.17 32.58
N ASN A 107 5.31 4.15 33.42
CA ASN A 107 6.02 5.36 33.03
C ASN A 107 7.43 5.08 32.49
N VAL A 108 8.15 4.10 33.05
CA VAL A 108 9.49 3.72 32.59
C VAL A 108 9.42 3.07 31.21
N LEU A 109 8.43 2.20 30.98
CA LEU A 109 8.21 1.58 29.67
C LEU A 109 7.85 2.64 28.61
N LEU A 110 6.92 3.53 28.92
CA LEU A 110 6.52 4.62 28.02
C LEU A 110 7.69 5.58 27.72
N ALA A 111 8.47 5.97 28.73
CA ALA A 111 9.64 6.83 28.56
C ALA A 111 10.73 6.18 27.69
N SER A 112 10.86 4.85 27.74
CA SER A 112 11.75 4.08 26.88
C SER A 112 11.22 3.94 25.43
N GLY A 113 9.98 4.40 25.18
CA GLY A 113 9.31 4.31 23.89
C GLY A 113 8.77 2.92 23.59
N PHE A 114 8.35 2.19 24.63
CA PHE A 114 7.61 0.94 24.53
C PHE A 114 6.16 1.22 24.08
N ASP A 115 5.66 0.41 23.15
CA ASP A 115 4.28 0.50 22.66
C ASP A 115 3.49 -0.77 22.99
N PHE A 116 2.49 -0.64 23.87
CA PHE A 116 1.65 -1.74 24.33
C PHE A 116 0.71 -2.31 23.26
N ASN A 117 0.52 -1.62 22.14
CA ASN A 117 -0.33 -2.12 21.04
C ASN A 117 0.37 -3.21 20.23
N HIS A 118 1.69 -3.29 20.30
CA HIS A 118 2.50 -4.17 19.48
C HIS A 118 2.95 -5.39 20.30
N ILE A 119 2.15 -6.45 20.23
CA ILE A 119 2.39 -7.74 20.88
C ILE A 119 2.32 -8.89 19.87
N THR A 120 2.93 -10.03 20.22
CA THR A 120 2.94 -11.23 19.37
C THR A 120 1.89 -12.24 19.78
N HIS A 121 1.68 -12.45 21.08
CA HIS A 121 0.69 -13.38 21.59
C HIS A 121 0.32 -13.06 23.04
N ILE A 122 -0.84 -13.57 23.46
CA ILE A 122 -1.40 -13.39 24.79
C ILE A 122 -1.49 -14.77 25.45
N ARG A 123 -1.16 -14.86 26.74
CA ARG A 123 -1.32 -16.09 27.52
C ARG A 123 -2.12 -15.82 28.79
N PRO A 124 -3.38 -16.26 28.86
CA PRO A 124 -4.15 -16.21 30.10
C PRO A 124 -3.67 -17.29 31.07
N THR A 125 -3.73 -16.98 32.36
CA THR A 125 -3.48 -17.95 33.44
C THR A 125 -4.77 -18.40 34.08
N LEU A 126 -4.72 -19.55 34.77
CA LEU A 126 -5.85 -20.08 35.55
C LEU A 126 -6.35 -19.11 36.63
N LYS A 127 -5.49 -18.18 37.08
CA LYS A 127 -5.83 -17.15 38.08
C LYS A 127 -6.50 -15.92 37.47
N GLY A 128 -6.76 -15.91 36.16
CA GLY A 128 -7.35 -14.77 35.44
C GLY A 128 -6.36 -13.69 35.00
N SER A 129 -5.08 -13.78 35.39
CA SER A 129 -4.05 -12.84 34.96
C SER A 129 -3.66 -13.09 33.50
N ILE A 130 -3.49 -12.01 32.73
CA ILE A 130 -3.21 -12.04 31.29
C ILE A 130 -1.77 -11.57 31.03
N TYR A 131 -0.94 -12.46 30.50
CA TYR A 131 0.41 -12.12 30.07
C TYR A 131 0.41 -11.69 28.61
N HIS A 132 1.06 -10.57 28.33
CA HIS A 132 1.25 -10.04 27.00
C HIS A 132 2.70 -10.28 26.58
N PHE A 133 2.91 -10.97 25.46
CA PHE A 133 4.24 -11.36 25.02
C PHE A 133 4.68 -10.64 23.74
N VAL A 134 5.94 -10.24 23.75
CA VAL A 134 6.72 -9.77 22.60
C VAL A 134 7.84 -10.78 22.38
N TYR A 135 7.61 -11.75 21.49
CA TYR A 135 8.49 -12.91 21.27
C TYR A 135 8.72 -13.73 22.55
N ASP A 136 9.94 -13.73 23.06
CA ASP A 136 10.43 -14.45 24.24
C ASP A 136 10.25 -13.66 25.54
N TYR A 137 9.97 -12.36 25.48
CA TYR A 137 9.70 -11.56 26.68
C TYR A 137 8.20 -11.31 26.85
N GLY A 138 7.73 -11.36 28.09
CA GLY A 138 6.36 -11.06 28.45
C GLY A 138 6.25 -10.05 29.57
N TYR A 139 5.13 -9.36 29.63
CA TYR A 139 4.77 -8.50 30.74
C TYR A 139 3.36 -8.81 31.25
N LEU A 140 3.18 -8.64 32.56
CA LEU A 140 1.91 -8.76 33.26
C LEU A 140 1.64 -7.45 34.01
N GLU A 141 0.44 -6.91 33.83
CA GLU A 141 -0.04 -5.78 34.62
C GLU A 141 -0.35 -6.23 36.05
N LEU A 142 0.17 -5.48 37.02
CA LEU A 142 -0.09 -5.62 38.44
C LEU A 142 -0.88 -4.39 38.92
N ASP A 143 -1.24 -4.39 40.20
CA ASP A 143 -1.87 -3.23 40.83
C ASP A 143 -0.93 -2.01 40.85
N ASN A 144 -1.50 -0.81 40.92
CA ASN A 144 -0.80 0.49 41.02
C ASN A 144 0.15 0.80 39.85
N ASP A 145 -0.24 0.49 38.60
CA ASP A 145 0.53 0.79 37.37
C ASP A 145 1.93 0.12 37.32
N PHE A 146 2.11 -0.95 38.08
CA PHE A 146 3.31 -1.78 38.00
C PHE A 146 3.15 -2.87 36.95
N TYR A 147 4.26 -3.22 36.32
CA TYR A 147 4.35 -4.31 35.37
C TYR A 147 5.45 -5.28 35.81
N LEU A 148 5.12 -6.57 35.81
CA LEU A 148 6.09 -7.65 35.97
C LEU A 148 6.56 -8.09 34.59
N ILE A 149 7.86 -8.02 34.34
CA ILE A 149 8.51 -8.52 33.12
C ILE A 149 9.07 -9.92 33.40
N VAL A 150 8.89 -10.84 32.46
CA VAL A 150 9.33 -12.23 32.54
C VAL A 150 9.93 -12.66 31.21
N ARG A 151 11.03 -13.41 31.24
CA ARG A 151 11.59 -14.10 30.07
C ARG A 151 11.06 -15.53 29.96
N ASP A 152 10.64 -15.93 28.76
CA ASP A 152 10.17 -17.28 28.45
C ASP A 152 11.28 -18.11 27.80
N ASN A 153 12.00 -18.87 28.61
CA ASN A 153 13.11 -19.70 28.16
C ASN A 153 12.66 -20.97 27.40
N ARG A 154 11.34 -21.23 27.27
CA ARG A 154 10.83 -22.44 26.57
C ARG A 154 11.12 -22.44 25.07
N MET A 155 11.50 -21.30 24.51
CA MET A 155 11.80 -21.13 23.09
C MET A 155 13.28 -21.34 22.75
N GLU A 156 14.15 -21.52 23.75
CA GLU A 156 15.56 -21.87 23.56
C GLU A 156 15.65 -23.38 23.33
N LYS A 157 15.81 -23.79 22.07
CA LYS A 157 16.12 -25.16 21.65
C LYS A 157 17.48 -25.22 20.99
#